data_AF-A0A929I542-F1
#
_entry.id   AF-A0A929I542-F1
#
_cell.length_a   1.000
_cell.length_b   1.000
_cell.length_c   1.000
_cell.angle_alpha   90.00
_cell.angle_beta   90.00
_cell.angle_gamma   90.00
#
_symmetry.space_group_name_H-M   'P 1'
#
loop_
_entity.id
_entity.type
_entity.pdbx_description
1 polymer ?
#
loop_
_entity_poly.entity_id
_entity_poly.type
_entity_poly.pdbx_seq_one_letter_code
_entity_poly.pdbx_strand_id
1 'polypeptide(L)'
;MFEYEHIITQPVFFLFIAFSFLLSFGYFWGRRQNKTLFLSAFNDLVDVVKPDDKTFTNIGGIIGYHANLFIKKKSPVTRVDATITLLPRHSWLYLPISKLIRKYDRLFITLYLKQPPPEEGHLIEARYAGFGGPKITNVDRLNKEKVKWGKYDFYLYYEGMEMRDHFMKLMDHNPEPGVIRHIAIVPDQKKGFIFMIPRKSQVARYFGPIYEWIPSITKT
;
A
#
# COMPACT_ATOMS: atom_id res chain seq x y z
N MET A 1 29.44 5.43 51.33
CA MET A 1 28.13 4.76 51.44
C MET A 1 27.20 5.52 50.51
N PHE A 2 26.74 4.92 49.41
CA PHE A 2 25.89 5.65 48.48
C PHE A 2 24.48 5.73 49.09
N GLU A 3 23.96 6.95 49.24
CA GLU A 3 22.68 7.29 49.88
C GLU A 3 21.47 6.51 49.31
N TYR A 4 21.63 5.89 48.13
CA TYR A 4 20.59 5.21 47.37
C TYR A 4 20.84 3.70 47.14
N GLU A 5 21.74 3.06 47.89
CA GLU A 5 21.98 1.60 47.78
C GLU A 5 20.72 0.75 47.99
N HIS A 6 19.73 1.27 48.71
CA HIS A 6 18.46 0.57 48.90
C HIS A 6 17.64 0.43 47.60
N ILE A 7 17.90 1.24 46.56
CA ILE A 7 17.13 1.17 45.30
C ILE A 7 17.48 -0.10 44.52
N ILE A 8 18.75 -0.51 44.50
CA ILE A 8 19.20 -1.67 43.71
C ILE A 8 18.72 -3.02 44.26
N THR A 9 18.22 -3.04 45.50
CA THR A 9 17.65 -4.25 46.13
C THR A 9 16.12 -4.31 45.98
N GLN A 10 15.47 -3.25 45.52
CA GLN A 10 14.03 -3.23 45.36
C GLN A 10 13.58 -4.13 44.19
N PRO A 11 12.52 -4.94 44.33
CA PRO A 11 11.98 -5.75 43.23
C PRO A 11 11.63 -4.94 41.99
N VAL A 12 11.19 -3.68 42.18
CA VAL A 12 10.85 -2.75 41.09
C VAL A 12 12.05 -2.43 40.21
N PHE A 13 13.26 -2.36 40.77
CA PHE A 13 14.48 -2.13 40.01
C PHE A 13 14.75 -3.29 39.03
N PHE A 14 14.62 -4.53 39.50
CA PHE A 14 14.78 -5.72 38.65
C PHE A 14 13.68 -5.81 37.58
N LEU A 15 12.44 -5.45 37.91
CA LEU A 15 11.34 -5.38 36.94
C LEU A 15 11.63 -4.32 35.85
N PHE A 16 12.16 -3.16 36.23
CA PHE A 16 12.52 -2.11 35.27
C PHE A 16 13.63 -2.57 34.31
N ILE A 17 14.67 -3.24 34.84
CA ILE A 17 15.74 -3.83 34.02
C ILE A 17 15.17 -4.88 33.06
N ALA A 18 14.40 -5.83 33.58
CA ALA A 18 13.78 -6.89 32.76
C ALA A 18 12.89 -6.29 31.66
N PHE A 19 12.12 -5.26 31.99
CA PHE A 19 11.27 -4.55 31.05
C PHE A 19 12.07 -3.82 29.97
N SER A 20 13.20 -3.20 30.33
CA SER A 20 14.10 -2.54 29.38
C SER A 20 14.74 -3.52 28.40
N PHE A 21 15.16 -4.71 28.87
CA PHE A 21 15.61 -5.79 27.99
C PHE A 21 14.50 -6.27 27.06
N LEU A 22 13.28 -6.43 27.58
CA LEU A 22 12.13 -6.84 26.79
C LEU A 22 11.80 -5.84 25.67
N LEU A 23 11.79 -4.54 25.98
CA LEU A 23 11.58 -3.49 24.98
C LEU A 23 12.70 -3.45 23.93
N SER A 24 13.95 -3.63 24.36
CA SER A 24 15.09 -3.69 23.45
C SER A 24 14.99 -4.87 22.48
N PHE A 25 14.59 -6.05 22.98
CA PHE A 25 14.33 -7.20 22.12
C PHE A 25 13.18 -6.92 21.14
N GLY A 26 12.08 -6.34 21.64
CA GLY A 26 10.93 -5.93 20.82
C GLY A 26 11.31 -4.97 19.68
N TYR A 27 12.25 -4.06 19.94
CA TYR A 27 12.80 -3.15 18.92
C TYR A 27 13.45 -3.91 17.75
N PHE A 28 14.40 -4.80 18.04
CA PHE A 28 15.11 -5.55 16.99
C PHE A 28 14.18 -6.48 16.23
N TRP A 29 13.27 -7.15 16.94
CA TRP A 29 12.27 -8.02 16.35
C TRP A 29 11.34 -7.25 15.40
N GLY A 30 10.79 -6.12 15.85
CA GLY A 30 9.94 -5.26 15.05
C GLY A 30 10.64 -4.68 13.82
N ARG A 31 11.91 -4.27 13.96
CA ARG A 31 12.75 -3.82 12.85
C ARG A 31 12.94 -4.91 11.80
N ARG A 32 13.22 -6.15 12.22
CA ARG A 32 13.37 -7.29 11.31
C ARG A 32 12.08 -7.57 10.55
N GLN A 33 10.93 -7.57 11.22
CA GLN A 33 9.63 -7.79 10.56
C GLN A 33 9.33 -6.73 9.50
N ASN A 34 9.48 -5.46 9.84
CA ASN A 34 9.27 -4.37 8.89
C ASN A 34 10.22 -4.47 7.70
N LYS A 35 11.50 -4.80 7.96
CA LYS A 35 12.50 -5.03 6.92
C LYS A 35 12.08 -6.14 5.95
N THR A 36 11.67 -7.29 6.48
CA THR A 36 11.20 -8.41 5.66
C THR A 36 9.97 -8.03 4.83
N LEU A 37 9.02 -7.28 5.39
CA LEU A 37 7.80 -6.90 4.69
C LEU A 37 8.06 -5.94 3.54
N PHE A 38 8.84 -4.86 3.74
CA PHE A 38 9.11 -3.92 2.64
C PHE A 38 9.96 -4.56 1.54
N LEU A 39 10.97 -5.36 1.90
CA LEU A 39 11.80 -6.06 0.91
C LEU A 39 10.95 -7.01 0.07
N SER A 40 10.06 -7.77 0.71
CA SER A 40 9.14 -8.65 -0.01
C SER A 40 8.23 -7.85 -0.93
N ALA A 41 7.61 -6.75 -0.46
CA ALA A 41 6.72 -5.95 -1.28
C ALA A 41 7.43 -5.31 -2.48
N PHE A 42 8.63 -4.79 -2.30
CA PHE A 42 9.38 -4.14 -3.37
C PHE A 42 10.00 -5.13 -4.36
N ASN A 43 10.43 -6.30 -3.91
CA ASN A 43 10.85 -7.38 -4.81
C ASN A 43 9.67 -7.85 -5.67
N ASP A 44 8.51 -8.09 -5.06
CA ASP A 44 7.29 -8.42 -5.78
C ASP A 44 6.93 -7.37 -6.85
N LEU A 45 7.10 -6.07 -6.55
CA LEU A 45 6.89 -4.99 -7.53
C LEU A 45 7.93 -5.02 -8.66
N VAL A 46 9.20 -5.25 -8.34
CA VAL A 46 10.27 -5.36 -9.35
C VAL A 46 10.01 -6.56 -10.28
N ASP A 47 9.55 -7.68 -9.73
CA ASP A 47 9.28 -8.90 -10.50
C ASP A 47 8.11 -8.72 -11.47
N VAL A 48 7.08 -7.96 -11.07
CA VAL A 48 5.95 -7.60 -11.93
C VAL A 48 6.33 -6.55 -12.97
N VAL A 49 6.92 -5.43 -12.54
CA VAL A 49 7.16 -4.25 -13.40
C VAL A 49 8.34 -4.48 -14.35
N LYS A 50 9.34 -5.28 -13.93
CA LYS A 50 10.59 -5.53 -14.66
C LYS A 50 11.25 -4.22 -15.17
N PRO A 51 11.54 -3.27 -14.26
CA PRO A 51 12.04 -1.95 -14.66
C PRO A 51 13.48 -2.02 -15.19
N ASP A 52 13.80 -1.09 -16.08
CA ASP A 52 15.16 -0.93 -16.62
C ASP A 52 16.08 -0.22 -15.62
N ASP A 53 15.52 0.62 -14.75
CA ASP A 53 16.23 1.29 -13.66
C ASP A 53 15.35 1.40 -12.41
N LYS A 54 15.96 1.36 -11.23
CA LYS A 54 15.25 1.39 -9.95
C LYS A 54 16.03 2.12 -8.86
N THR A 55 15.33 2.99 -8.15
CA THR A 55 15.86 3.72 -6.99
C THR A 55 15.00 3.42 -5.77
N PHE A 56 15.65 3.20 -4.62
CA PHE A 56 14.97 2.98 -3.34
C PHE A 56 15.44 4.01 -2.32
N THR A 57 14.49 4.75 -1.74
CA THR A 57 14.74 5.82 -0.78
C THR A 57 14.10 5.48 0.56
N ASN A 58 14.85 5.63 1.64
CA ASN A 58 14.31 5.56 2.99
C ASN A 58 13.73 6.92 3.38
N ILE A 59 12.42 6.98 3.59
CA ILE A 59 11.69 8.23 3.89
C ILE A 59 11.17 8.29 5.34
N GLY A 60 11.35 7.22 6.12
CA GLY A 60 10.74 7.08 7.44
C GLY A 60 11.48 6.11 8.36
N GLY A 61 12.79 5.99 8.22
CA GLY A 61 13.65 5.11 9.03
C GLY A 61 13.30 3.62 8.87
N ILE A 62 12.49 3.09 9.78
CA ILE A 62 12.09 1.66 9.84
C ILE A 62 10.64 1.48 9.34
N ILE A 63 9.92 2.58 9.10
CA ILE A 63 8.49 2.56 8.84
C ILE A 63 8.09 3.19 7.50
N GLY A 64 9.02 3.70 6.71
CA GLY A 64 8.71 4.40 5.46
C GLY A 64 9.78 4.20 4.40
N TYR A 65 9.38 3.67 3.24
CA TYR A 65 10.25 3.50 2.08
C TYR A 65 9.54 3.94 0.81
N HIS A 66 10.30 4.45 -0.14
CA HIS A 66 9.83 4.86 -1.45
C HIS A 66 10.66 4.14 -2.52
N ALA A 67 10.03 3.70 -3.60
CA ALA A 67 10.67 3.11 -4.76
C ALA A 67 10.26 3.88 -6.01
N ASN A 68 11.22 4.16 -6.89
CA ASN A 68 10.99 4.67 -8.23
C ASN A 68 11.48 3.62 -9.21
N LEU A 69 10.57 3.09 -10.03
CA LEU A 69 10.86 2.06 -11.02
C LEU A 69 10.63 2.65 -12.42
N PHE A 70 11.68 2.76 -13.22
CA PHE A 70 11.62 3.40 -14.55
C PHE A 70 11.60 2.36 -15.66
N ILE A 71 10.73 2.57 -16.66
CA ILE A 71 10.54 1.69 -17.81
C ILE A 71 10.85 2.50 -19.08
N LYS A 72 11.89 2.08 -19.81
CA LYS A 72 12.36 2.69 -21.07
C LYS A 72 11.78 2.02 -22.31
N LYS A 73 11.36 0.76 -22.21
CA LYS A 73 10.76 0.00 -23.33
C LYS A 73 9.44 0.63 -23.80
N LYS A 74 8.96 0.24 -24.98
CA LYS A 74 7.61 0.59 -25.50
C LYS A 74 6.51 -0.03 -24.61
N SER A 75 6.30 0.54 -23.42
CA SER A 75 5.24 0.24 -22.48
C SER A 75 4.30 1.44 -22.36
N PRO A 76 2.99 1.22 -22.12
CA PRO A 76 2.08 2.32 -21.79
C PRO A 76 2.40 2.98 -20.44
N VAL A 77 3.20 2.33 -19.58
CA VAL A 77 3.67 2.86 -18.29
C VAL A 77 5.14 3.25 -18.41
N THR A 78 5.46 4.50 -18.05
CA THR A 78 6.84 5.05 -18.10
C THR A 78 7.57 4.95 -16.77
N ARG A 79 6.81 5.03 -15.66
CA ARG A 79 7.34 4.97 -14.29
C ARG A 79 6.31 4.40 -13.34
N VAL A 80 6.78 3.63 -12.36
CA VAL A 80 6.00 3.17 -11.21
C VAL A 80 6.65 3.70 -9.94
N ASP A 81 5.94 4.56 -9.22
CA ASP A 81 6.37 5.05 -7.91
C ASP A 81 5.60 4.31 -6.82
N ALA A 82 6.31 3.71 -5.86
CA ALA A 82 5.69 2.96 -4.77
C ALA A 82 6.14 3.48 -3.41
N THR A 83 5.19 3.90 -2.59
CA THR A 83 5.42 4.34 -1.21
C THR A 83 4.82 3.34 -0.24
N ILE A 84 5.66 2.71 0.58
CA ILE A 84 5.22 1.82 1.65
C ILE A 84 5.39 2.51 3.01
N THR A 85 4.33 2.49 3.81
CA THR A 85 4.35 2.96 5.20
C THR A 85 3.88 1.85 6.13
N LEU A 86 4.70 1.51 7.11
CA LEU A 86 4.50 0.38 8.00
C LEU A 86 4.07 0.85 9.39
N LEU A 87 3.43 -0.02 10.14
CA LEU A 87 3.19 0.13 11.56
C LEU A 87 4.55 0.09 12.31
N PRO A 88 4.69 0.86 13.41
CA PRO A 88 5.94 0.96 14.16
C PRO A 88 6.14 -0.26 15.07
N ARG A 89 6.36 -1.43 14.48
CA ARG A 89 6.52 -2.71 15.21
C ARG A 89 7.71 -2.73 16.17
N HIS A 90 8.68 -1.84 15.97
CA HIS A 90 9.84 -1.66 16.85
C HIS A 90 9.49 -0.90 18.15
N SER A 91 8.33 -0.23 18.20
CA SER A 91 7.88 0.56 19.36
C SER A 91 6.69 -0.11 20.01
N TRP A 92 6.92 -1.15 20.82
CA TRP A 92 5.84 -1.97 21.41
C TRP A 92 4.84 -1.17 22.24
N LEU A 93 5.27 -0.12 22.94
CA LEU A 93 4.38 0.75 23.71
C LEU A 93 3.47 1.60 22.82
N TYR A 94 3.95 2.01 21.65
CA TYR A 94 3.20 2.85 20.72
C TYR A 94 2.42 2.06 19.67
N LEU A 95 2.79 0.80 19.42
CA LEU A 95 2.17 -0.05 18.41
C LEU A 95 0.65 -0.22 18.60
N PRO A 96 0.09 -0.42 19.81
CA PRO A 96 -1.35 -0.51 20.01
C PRO A 96 -2.09 0.76 19.58
N ILE A 97 -1.55 1.93 19.94
CA ILE A 97 -2.09 3.24 19.55
C ILE A 97 -2.04 3.39 18.03
N SER A 98 -0.90 3.04 17.42
CA SER A 98 -0.75 3.11 15.96
C SER A 98 -1.72 2.17 15.22
N LYS A 99 -1.96 0.96 15.75
CA LYS A 99 -2.95 0.04 15.21
C LYS A 99 -4.37 0.59 15.31
N LEU A 100 -4.74 1.23 16.41
CA LEU A 100 -6.06 1.82 16.57
C LEU A 100 -6.32 2.94 15.54
N ILE A 101 -5.33 3.82 15.35
CA ILE A 101 -5.46 5.00 14.47
C ILE A 101 -5.28 4.62 12.99
N ARG A 102 -4.23 3.86 12.63
CA ARG A 102 -3.86 3.58 11.23
C ARG A 102 -4.45 2.29 10.67
N LYS A 103 -4.84 1.36 11.55
CA LYS A 103 -5.37 0.00 11.28
C LYS A 103 -4.36 -0.98 10.65
N TYR A 104 -3.69 -0.59 9.58
CA TYR A 104 -2.84 -1.48 8.79
C TYR A 104 -1.63 -0.76 8.17
N ASP A 105 -0.67 -1.55 7.69
CA ASP A 105 0.39 -1.08 6.79
C ASP A 105 -0.22 -0.65 5.45
N ARG A 106 0.44 0.26 4.74
CA ARG A 106 -0.06 0.83 3.50
C ARG A 106 0.99 0.81 2.42
N LEU A 107 0.60 0.36 1.23
CA LEU A 107 1.39 0.43 0.01
C LEU A 107 0.60 1.23 -1.02
N PHE A 108 1.10 2.41 -1.36
CA PHE A 108 0.58 3.27 -2.42
C PHE A 108 1.45 3.10 -3.65
N ILE A 109 0.85 2.83 -4.79
CA ILE A 109 1.52 2.64 -6.07
C ILE A 109 0.92 3.67 -7.04
N THR A 110 1.78 4.43 -7.70
CA THR A 110 1.42 5.38 -8.74
C THR A 110 2.03 4.92 -10.05
N LEU A 111 1.19 4.66 -11.04
CA LEU A 111 1.59 4.35 -12.41
C LEU A 111 1.57 5.65 -13.20
N TYR A 112 2.69 6.02 -13.79
CA TYR A 112 2.79 7.16 -14.72
C TYR A 112 2.56 6.64 -16.12
N LEU A 113 1.47 7.09 -16.74
CA LEU A 113 1.04 6.64 -18.05
C LEU A 113 1.65 7.53 -19.13
N LYS A 114 2.04 6.93 -20.26
CA LYS A 114 2.62 7.64 -21.41
C LYS A 114 1.59 8.57 -22.07
N GLN A 115 0.37 8.08 -22.21
CA GLN A 115 -0.78 8.83 -22.73
C GLN A 115 -1.86 8.92 -21.65
N PRO A 116 -2.67 10.01 -21.64
CA PRO A 116 -3.83 10.05 -20.78
C PRO A 116 -4.80 8.91 -21.14
N PRO A 117 -5.29 8.14 -20.15
CA PRO A 117 -6.42 7.23 -20.37
C PRO A 117 -7.65 8.05 -20.82
N PRO A 118 -8.57 7.45 -21.60
CA PRO A 118 -9.69 8.18 -22.20
C PRO A 118 -10.75 8.63 -21.19
N GLU A 119 -10.93 7.87 -20.11
CA GLU A 119 -12.01 8.06 -19.13
C GLU A 119 -11.45 7.96 -17.70
N GLU A 120 -12.11 8.64 -16.76
CA GLU A 120 -11.83 8.51 -15.32
C GLU A 120 -12.60 7.33 -14.71
N GLY A 121 -11.96 6.60 -13.79
CA GLY A 121 -12.64 5.55 -13.04
C GLY A 121 -11.93 5.17 -11.74
N HIS A 122 -12.72 4.83 -10.73
CA HIS A 122 -12.24 4.47 -9.39
C HIS A 122 -12.98 3.26 -8.86
N LEU A 123 -12.26 2.30 -8.31
CA LEU A 123 -12.79 1.14 -7.62
C LEU A 123 -12.29 1.16 -6.18
N ILE A 124 -13.18 1.46 -5.21
CA ILE A 124 -12.82 1.72 -3.81
C ILE A 124 -13.56 0.75 -2.88
N GLU A 125 -12.86 0.03 -1.99
CA GLU A 125 -13.49 -0.82 -0.98
C GLU A 125 -14.38 0.04 -0.06
N ALA A 126 -15.64 -0.36 0.15
CA ALA A 126 -16.62 0.42 0.90
C ALA A 126 -16.17 0.73 2.34
N ARG A 127 -15.48 -0.22 3.00
CA ARG A 127 -14.90 -0.04 4.35
C ARG A 127 -13.75 0.96 4.36
N TYR A 128 -12.96 1.01 3.29
CA TYR A 128 -11.88 1.97 3.13
C TYR A 128 -12.42 3.37 2.79
N ALA A 129 -13.49 3.46 1.98
CA ALA A 129 -14.12 4.72 1.59
C ALA A 129 -14.63 5.55 2.79
N GLY A 130 -15.19 4.89 3.82
CA GLY A 130 -15.87 5.58 4.93
C GLY A 130 -14.96 6.40 5.87
N PHE A 131 -13.79 5.86 6.26
CA PHE A 131 -12.90 6.49 7.26
C PHE A 131 -11.56 6.87 6.64
N GLY A 132 -11.48 8.07 6.07
CA GLY A 132 -10.25 8.61 5.47
C GLY A 132 -9.92 8.00 4.10
N GLY A 133 -10.93 7.57 3.36
CA GLY A 133 -10.83 7.13 1.98
C GLY A 133 -10.31 8.23 1.04
N PRO A 134 -9.97 7.88 -0.20
CA PRO A 134 -9.45 8.82 -1.19
C PRO A 134 -10.48 9.92 -1.48
N LYS A 135 -10.04 11.18 -1.49
CA LYS A 135 -10.84 12.29 -2.01
C LYS A 135 -10.78 12.21 -3.54
N ILE A 136 -11.89 11.80 -4.15
CA ILE A 136 -12.07 11.93 -5.59
C ILE A 136 -12.45 13.39 -5.86
N THR A 137 -11.71 14.10 -6.70
CA THR A 137 -11.96 15.52 -6.98
C THR A 137 -13.19 15.72 -7.87
N ASN A 138 -13.45 14.78 -8.79
CA ASN A 138 -14.48 14.87 -9.82
C ASN A 138 -15.73 14.00 -9.54
N VAL A 139 -16.05 13.71 -8.27
CA VAL A 139 -17.15 12.77 -7.91
C VAL A 139 -18.45 13.12 -8.61
N ASP A 140 -18.78 14.41 -8.69
CA ASP A 140 -20.05 14.90 -9.21
C ASP A 140 -20.27 14.59 -10.70
N ARG A 141 -19.18 14.27 -11.42
CA ARG A 141 -19.22 13.91 -12.86
C ARG A 141 -19.21 12.40 -13.10
N LEU A 142 -19.00 11.60 -12.06
CA LEU A 142 -18.88 10.15 -12.18
C LEU A 142 -20.17 9.46 -11.79
N ASN A 143 -20.55 8.47 -12.59
CA ASN A 143 -21.56 7.50 -12.19
C ASN A 143 -21.00 6.66 -11.03
N LYS A 144 -21.88 6.23 -10.12
CA LYS A 144 -21.51 5.43 -8.96
C LYS A 144 -22.43 4.23 -8.84
N GLU A 145 -21.84 3.04 -8.72
CA GLU A 145 -22.56 1.83 -8.37
C GLU A 145 -21.84 1.03 -7.29
N LYS A 146 -22.58 0.15 -6.61
CA LYS A 146 -22.02 -0.82 -5.67
C LYS A 146 -21.76 -2.12 -6.41
N VAL A 147 -20.54 -2.62 -6.32
CA VAL A 147 -20.14 -3.89 -6.90
C VAL A 147 -19.56 -4.80 -5.84
N LYS A 148 -19.67 -6.10 -6.05
CA LYS A 148 -19.08 -7.12 -5.17
C LYS A 148 -17.84 -7.68 -5.83
N TRP A 149 -16.72 -7.64 -5.13
CA TRP A 149 -15.46 -8.22 -5.59
C TRP A 149 -14.96 -9.23 -4.56
N GLY A 150 -15.09 -10.52 -4.89
CA GLY A 150 -14.92 -11.61 -3.93
C GLY A 150 -15.88 -11.45 -2.75
N LYS A 151 -15.34 -11.42 -1.53
CA LYS A 151 -16.12 -11.21 -0.29
C LYS A 151 -16.30 -9.75 0.13
N TYR A 152 -15.82 -8.79 -0.65
CA TYR A 152 -15.77 -7.38 -0.28
C TYR A 152 -16.74 -6.56 -1.13
N ASP A 153 -17.33 -5.53 -0.52
CA ASP A 153 -18.13 -4.54 -1.21
C ASP A 153 -17.24 -3.38 -1.68
N PHE A 154 -17.42 -2.97 -2.92
CA PHE A 154 -16.71 -1.86 -3.54
C PHE A 154 -17.71 -0.83 -4.10
N TYR A 155 -17.26 0.42 -4.15
CA TYR A 155 -17.87 1.46 -4.96
C TYR A 155 -17.09 1.57 -6.26
N LEU A 156 -17.77 1.36 -7.39
CA LEU A 156 -17.25 1.62 -8.71
C LEU A 156 -17.75 2.99 -9.17
N TYR A 157 -16.82 3.90 -9.40
CA TYR A 157 -17.02 5.19 -10.01
C TYR A 157 -16.49 5.15 -11.44
N TYR A 158 -17.26 5.65 -12.40
CA TYR A 158 -16.87 5.64 -13.80
C TYR A 158 -17.47 6.81 -14.57
N GLU A 159 -16.72 7.33 -15.53
CA GLU A 159 -17.18 8.38 -16.43
C GLU A 159 -18.10 7.81 -17.52
N GLY A 160 -17.63 6.80 -18.25
CA GLY A 160 -18.38 6.11 -19.31
C GLY A 160 -18.54 4.61 -19.10
N MET A 161 -19.43 4.00 -19.89
CA MET A 161 -19.70 2.56 -19.84
C MET A 161 -18.48 1.73 -20.25
N GLU A 162 -17.59 2.26 -21.10
CA GLU A 162 -16.36 1.59 -21.49
C GLU A 162 -15.46 1.36 -20.26
N MET A 163 -15.18 2.40 -19.47
CA MET A 163 -14.41 2.27 -18.23
C MET A 163 -15.06 1.33 -17.22
N ARG A 164 -16.39 1.41 -17.07
CA ARG A 164 -17.13 0.47 -16.22
C ARG A 164 -16.87 -0.97 -16.63
N ASP A 165 -17.01 -1.28 -17.91
CA ASP A 165 -16.83 -2.63 -18.43
C ASP A 165 -15.38 -3.11 -18.31
N HIS A 166 -14.39 -2.22 -18.42
CA HIS A 166 -12.99 -2.55 -18.13
C HIS A 166 -12.77 -2.97 -16.68
N PHE A 167 -13.37 -2.27 -15.71
CA PHE A 167 -13.31 -2.68 -14.30
C PHE A 167 -14.07 -3.97 -14.03
N MET A 168 -15.25 -4.17 -14.63
CA MET A 168 -16.00 -5.43 -14.52
C MET A 168 -15.16 -6.61 -15.04
N LYS A 169 -14.56 -6.47 -16.23
CA LYS A 169 -13.64 -7.48 -16.78
C LYS A 169 -12.44 -7.72 -15.89
N LEU A 170 -11.84 -6.68 -15.30
CA LEU A 170 -10.72 -6.85 -14.36
C LEU A 170 -11.15 -7.71 -13.16
N MET A 171 -12.33 -7.45 -12.59
CA MET A 171 -12.87 -8.20 -11.46
C MET A 171 -13.21 -9.65 -11.84
N ASP A 172 -13.75 -9.88 -13.03
CA ASP A 172 -14.10 -11.22 -13.53
C ASP A 172 -12.85 -12.09 -13.74
N HIS A 173 -11.79 -11.52 -14.33
CA HIS A 173 -10.52 -12.24 -14.51
C HIS A 173 -9.75 -12.44 -13.20
N ASN A 174 -10.04 -11.61 -12.18
CA ASN A 174 -9.34 -11.62 -10.90
C ASN A 174 -10.35 -11.64 -9.75
N PRO A 175 -11.13 -12.71 -9.54
CA PRO A 175 -12.32 -12.69 -8.69
C PRO A 175 -12.04 -12.36 -7.21
N GLU A 176 -10.80 -12.47 -6.76
CA GLU A 176 -10.39 -12.19 -5.38
C GLU A 176 -9.51 -10.92 -5.30
N PRO A 177 -10.01 -9.81 -4.71
CA PRO A 177 -9.22 -8.58 -4.58
C PRO A 177 -8.11 -8.69 -3.53
N GLY A 178 -8.24 -9.62 -2.58
CA GLY A 178 -7.27 -9.85 -1.51
C GLY A 178 -6.86 -8.59 -0.74
N VAL A 179 -5.66 -8.08 -1.05
CA VAL A 179 -5.05 -6.92 -0.39
C VAL A 179 -5.35 -5.58 -1.07
N ILE A 180 -5.99 -5.57 -2.23
CA ILE A 180 -6.36 -4.36 -2.97
C ILE A 180 -7.49 -3.64 -2.24
N ARG A 181 -7.40 -2.33 -2.15
CA ARG A 181 -8.38 -1.48 -1.46
C ARG A 181 -8.87 -0.32 -2.30
N HIS A 182 -8.05 0.13 -3.23
CA HIS A 182 -8.43 1.18 -4.16
C HIS A 182 -7.60 1.07 -5.44
N ILE A 183 -8.28 1.21 -6.59
CA ILE A 183 -7.68 1.41 -7.91
C ILE A 183 -8.32 2.67 -8.49
N ALA A 184 -7.53 3.60 -9.01
CA ALA A 184 -8.01 4.79 -9.69
C ALA A 184 -7.25 4.99 -10.99
N ILE A 185 -7.95 5.45 -12.02
CA ILE A 185 -7.42 5.86 -13.30
C ILE A 185 -7.85 7.31 -13.48
N VAL A 186 -6.88 8.22 -13.56
CA VAL A 186 -7.13 9.67 -13.55
C VAL A 186 -6.50 10.31 -14.80
N PRO A 187 -7.29 10.52 -15.87
CA PRO A 187 -6.86 11.12 -17.14
C PRO A 187 -6.09 12.43 -16.98
N ASP A 188 -6.65 13.37 -16.20
CA ASP A 188 -6.09 14.70 -15.98
C ASP A 188 -4.65 14.67 -15.44
N GLN A 189 -4.31 13.63 -14.69
CA GLN A 189 -2.98 13.46 -14.10
C GLN A 189 -2.08 12.51 -14.88
N LYS A 190 -2.59 11.85 -15.93
CA LYS A 190 -1.93 10.76 -16.66
C LYS A 190 -1.42 9.68 -15.71
N LYS A 191 -2.23 9.33 -14.71
CA LYS A 191 -1.83 8.42 -13.62
C LYS A 191 -2.87 7.35 -13.32
N GLY A 192 -2.36 6.19 -12.95
CA GLY A 192 -3.10 5.19 -12.18
C GLY A 192 -2.66 5.20 -10.73
N PHE A 193 -3.58 5.12 -9.78
CA PHE A 193 -3.27 4.97 -8.36
C PHE A 193 -3.80 3.65 -7.83
N ILE A 194 -2.97 2.92 -7.10
CA ILE A 194 -3.36 1.69 -6.45
C ILE A 194 -2.99 1.79 -4.97
N PHE A 195 -3.92 1.45 -4.10
CA PHE A 195 -3.67 1.28 -2.68
C PHE A 195 -3.93 -0.17 -2.26
N MET A 196 -2.93 -0.74 -1.58
CA MET A 196 -2.90 -2.12 -1.11
C MET A 196 -2.48 -2.19 0.36
N ILE A 197 -2.94 -3.22 1.07
CA ILE A 197 -2.41 -3.60 2.38
C ILE A 197 -1.28 -4.61 2.17
N PRO A 198 0.01 -4.22 2.24
CA PRO A 198 1.10 -5.10 1.87
C PRO A 198 1.14 -6.32 2.80
N ARG A 199 1.20 -7.50 2.21
CA ARG A 199 1.42 -8.78 2.88
C ARG A 199 2.61 -9.48 2.24
N LYS A 200 3.37 -10.19 3.05
CA LYS A 200 4.58 -10.89 2.58
C LYS A 200 4.23 -11.84 1.43
N SER A 201 4.94 -11.71 0.32
CA SER A 201 4.82 -12.55 -0.89
C SER A 201 3.42 -12.56 -1.51
N GLN A 202 2.65 -11.49 -1.33
CA GLN A 202 1.31 -11.36 -1.92
C GLN A 202 1.16 -10.15 -2.83
N VAL A 203 2.11 -9.22 -2.85
CA VAL A 203 1.95 -7.99 -3.64
C VAL A 203 1.95 -8.36 -5.13
N ALA A 204 2.85 -9.21 -5.58
CA ALA A 204 2.93 -9.62 -6.99
C ALA A 204 1.64 -10.29 -7.47
N ARG A 205 1.07 -11.18 -6.63
CA ARG A 205 -0.18 -11.91 -6.94
C ARG A 205 -1.36 -11.01 -7.25
N TYR A 206 -1.48 -9.89 -6.55
CA TYR A 206 -2.64 -8.99 -6.68
C TYR A 206 -2.32 -7.76 -7.54
N PHE A 207 -1.07 -7.30 -7.57
CA PHE A 207 -0.67 -6.16 -8.40
C PHE A 207 -0.43 -6.56 -9.86
N GLY A 208 0.13 -7.75 -10.11
CA GLY A 208 0.43 -8.27 -11.45
C GLY A 208 -0.74 -8.13 -12.43
N PRO A 209 -1.93 -8.67 -12.11
CA PRO A 209 -3.07 -8.58 -13.00
C PRO A 209 -3.56 -7.16 -13.26
N ILE A 210 -3.44 -6.25 -12.27
CA ILE A 210 -3.76 -4.83 -12.47
C ILE A 210 -2.77 -4.21 -13.46
N TYR A 211 -1.47 -4.49 -13.28
CA TYR A 211 -0.42 -3.95 -14.14
C TYR A 211 -0.57 -4.44 -15.59
N GLU A 212 -0.89 -5.72 -15.78
CA GLU A 212 -1.18 -6.33 -17.09
C GLU A 212 -2.48 -5.83 -17.73
N TRP A 213 -3.42 -5.32 -16.93
CA TRP A 213 -4.68 -4.74 -17.41
C TRP A 213 -4.52 -3.29 -17.92
N ILE A 214 -3.54 -2.52 -17.44
CA ILE A 214 -3.32 -1.12 -17.84
C ILE A 214 -3.24 -0.89 -19.37
N PRO A 215 -2.56 -1.73 -20.16
CA PRO A 215 -2.57 -1.61 -21.62
C PRO A 215 -3.97 -1.64 -22.24
N SER A 216 -4.94 -2.34 -21.63
CA SER A 216 -6.31 -2.43 -22.17
C SER A 216 -7.10 -1.13 -22.06
N ILE A 217 -6.72 -0.24 -21.12
CA ILE A 217 -7.39 1.05 -20.86
C ILE A 217 -6.59 2.25 -21.36
N THR A 218 -5.43 2.02 -21.99
CA THR A 218 -4.59 3.08 -22.56
C THR A 218 -4.53 2.87 -24.07
N LYS A 219 -4.98 3.88 -24.84
CA LYS A 219 -4.80 3.86 -26.30
C LYS A 219 -3.30 3.91 -26.60
N THR A 220 -2.80 2.91 -27.31
CA THR A 220 -1.37 2.70 -27.59
C THR A 220 -0.85 3.68 -28.63
#